data_AF-A0A356P862-F1
#
_entry.id   AF-A0A356P862-F1
#
_cell.length_a   1.000
_cell.length_b   1.000
_cell.length_c   1.000
_cell.angle_alpha   90.00
_cell.angle_beta   90.00
_cell.angle_gamma   90.00
#
_symmetry.space_group_name_H-M   'P 1'
#
loop_
_entity.id
_entity.type
_entity.pdbx_description
1 polymer ?
#
loop_
_entity_poly.entity_id
_entity_poly.type
_entity_poly.pdbx_seq_one_letter_code
_entity_poly.pdbx_strand_id
1 'polypeptide(L)'
;MVLDIFILIAWLIMSVYVVVPKKLSMEENLFLFFFFTIVTINLFTIIDLNLNLIQHSHDTVMFISFWLHRSIIIPLALIIFVNLILNLKSGLEKIITTVIVFLIVYLVNLLAFGIGLMTCSCPNLYFASAIVLAVLMLLAFLTMKLVTKLPEGRSS
;
A
#
# COMPACT_ATOMS: atom_id res chain seq x y z
N MET A 1 19.05 12.03 -4.52
CA MET A 1 18.96 11.49 -3.14
C MET A 1 17.57 11.01 -2.78
N VAL A 2 16.53 11.86 -2.79
CA VAL A 2 15.17 11.44 -2.38
C VAL A 2 14.60 10.34 -3.29
N LEU A 3 14.68 10.55 -4.60
CA LEU A 3 14.23 9.56 -5.60
C LEU A 3 14.95 8.22 -5.43
N ASP A 4 16.26 8.24 -5.19
CA ASP A 4 17.07 7.03 -5.03
C ASP A 4 16.61 6.20 -3.82
N ILE A 5 16.23 6.87 -2.72
CA ILE A 5 15.68 6.22 -1.53
C ILE A 5 14.34 5.53 -1.86
N PHE A 6 13.44 6.21 -2.58
CA PHE A 6 12.14 5.64 -2.95
C PHE A 6 12.25 4.51 -3.99
N ILE A 7 13.21 4.60 -4.91
CA ILE A 7 13.56 3.50 -5.82
C ILE A 7 14.08 2.29 -5.03
N LEU A 8 14.97 2.52 -4.06
CA LEU A 8 15.50 1.45 -3.20
C LEU A 8 14.38 0.80 -2.38
N ILE A 9 13.48 1.59 -1.78
CA ILE A 9 12.32 1.08 -1.04
C ILE A 9 11.40 0.26 -1.97
N ALA A 10 11.09 0.78 -3.16
CA ALA A 10 10.27 0.05 -4.14
C ALA A 10 10.92 -1.28 -4.53
N TRP A 11 12.24 -1.28 -4.76
CA TRP A 11 13.01 -2.48 -5.07
C TRP A 11 13.01 -3.50 -3.93
N LEU A 12 13.15 -3.05 -2.68
CA LEU A 12 13.07 -3.92 -1.50
C LEU A 12 11.70 -4.55 -1.37
N ILE A 13 10.62 -3.78 -1.52
CA ILE A 13 9.24 -4.28 -1.42
C ILE A 13 8.96 -5.27 -2.57
N MET A 14 9.43 -4.99 -3.79
CA MET A 14 9.34 -5.95 -4.90
C MET A 14 10.10 -7.25 -4.60
N SER A 15 11.30 -7.15 -4.01
CA SER A 15 12.09 -8.32 -3.63
C SER A 15 11.37 -9.15 -2.57
N VAL A 16 10.76 -8.51 -1.57
CA VAL A 16 9.93 -9.18 -0.56
C VAL A 16 8.75 -9.90 -1.23
N TYR A 17 8.04 -9.25 -2.17
CA TYR A 17 6.94 -9.88 -2.90
C TYR A 17 7.37 -11.13 -3.69
N VAL A 18 8.57 -11.13 -4.25
CA VAL A 18 9.08 -12.30 -4.98
C VAL A 18 9.26 -13.49 -4.03
N VAL A 19 9.76 -13.26 -2.81
CA VAL A 19 10.10 -14.30 -1.82
C VAL A 19 8.89 -14.78 -1.00
N VAL A 20 7.89 -13.92 -0.78
CA VAL A 20 6.70 -14.28 0.01
C VAL A 20 5.94 -15.44 -0.65
N PRO A 21 5.54 -16.48 0.11
CA PRO A 21 4.74 -17.56 -0.42
C PRO A 21 3.40 -17.04 -0.94
N LYS A 22 3.11 -17.22 -2.23
CA LYS A 22 1.88 -16.75 -2.85
C LYS A 22 0.81 -17.81 -2.70
N LYS A 23 -0.31 -17.44 -2.08
CA LYS A 23 -1.50 -18.30 -1.97
C LYS A 23 -2.53 -18.00 -3.05
N LEU A 24 -2.55 -16.76 -3.52
CA LEU A 24 -3.30 -16.37 -4.70
C LEU A 24 -2.53 -16.74 -5.96
N SER A 25 -3.27 -17.05 -7.02
CA SER A 25 -2.74 -17.23 -8.37
C SER A 25 -2.08 -15.93 -8.87
N MET A 26 -1.29 -16.04 -9.94
CA MET A 26 -0.65 -14.87 -10.56
C MET A 26 -1.70 -13.86 -11.05
N GLU A 27 -2.79 -14.35 -11.63
CA GLU A 27 -3.89 -13.54 -12.17
C GLU A 27 -4.62 -12.77 -11.07
N GLU A 28 -4.95 -13.43 -9.95
CA GLU A 28 -5.59 -12.81 -8.80
C GLU A 28 -4.70 -11.72 -8.16
N ASN A 29 -3.39 -11.99 -8.04
CA ASN A 29 -2.45 -10.99 -7.53
C ASN A 29 -2.34 -9.79 -8.46
N LEU A 30 -2.29 -10.01 -9.77
CA LEU A 30 -2.25 -8.96 -10.78
C LEU A 30 -3.53 -8.10 -10.73
N PHE A 31 -4.69 -8.75 -10.63
CA PHE A 31 -5.97 -8.07 -10.47
C PHE A 31 -6.01 -7.21 -9.22
N LEU A 32 -5.60 -7.76 -8.07
CA LEU A 32 -5.52 -7.03 -6.81
C LEU A 32 -4.53 -5.86 -6.88
N PHE A 33 -3.40 -6.03 -7.58
CA PHE A 33 -2.44 -4.94 -7.80
C PHE A 33 -3.06 -3.77 -8.53
N PHE A 34 -3.69 -4.01 -9.68
CA PHE A 34 -4.34 -2.95 -10.43
C PHE A 34 -5.48 -2.32 -9.64
N PHE A 35 -6.28 -3.14 -8.96
CA PHE A 35 -7.37 -2.66 -8.13
C PHE A 35 -6.85 -1.72 -7.01
N PHE A 36 -5.86 -2.14 -6.22
CA PHE A 36 -5.28 -1.29 -5.17
C PHE A 36 -4.58 -0.06 -5.73
N THR A 37 -3.96 -0.17 -6.91
CA THR A 37 -3.33 0.97 -7.57
C THR A 37 -4.37 2.02 -7.95
N ILE A 38 -5.48 1.62 -8.58
CA ILE A 38 -6.59 2.50 -8.93
C ILE A 38 -7.18 3.14 -7.68
N VAL A 39 -7.48 2.34 -6.65
CA VAL A 39 -8.03 2.85 -5.37
C VAL A 39 -7.08 3.85 -4.74
N THR A 40 -5.78 3.55 -4.67
CA THR A 40 -4.79 4.44 -4.05
C THR A 40 -4.65 5.74 -4.82
N ILE A 41 -4.54 5.70 -6.15
CA ILE A 41 -4.45 6.91 -6.98
C ILE A 41 -5.69 7.80 -6.77
N ASN A 42 -6.89 7.22 -6.82
CA ASN A 42 -8.12 7.99 -6.64
C ASN A 42 -8.23 8.58 -5.23
N LEU A 43 -7.91 7.80 -4.20
CA LEU A 43 -7.97 8.26 -2.82
C LEU A 43 -7.02 9.44 -2.58
N PHE A 44 -5.76 9.32 -3.02
CA PHE A 44 -4.80 10.42 -2.91
C PHE A 44 -5.21 11.63 -3.74
N THR A 45 -5.79 11.44 -4.92
CA THR A 45 -6.29 12.54 -5.76
C THR A 45 -7.44 13.29 -5.09
N ILE A 46 -8.37 12.58 -4.43
CA ILE A 46 -9.46 13.21 -3.68
C ILE A 46 -8.90 14.01 -2.49
N ILE A 47 -7.93 13.44 -1.77
CA ILE A 47 -7.30 14.10 -0.62
C ILE A 47 -6.54 15.36 -1.03
N ASP A 48 -5.87 15.33 -2.17
CA ASP A 48 -5.10 16.43 -2.74
C ASP A 48 -6.03 17.50 -3.35
N LEU A 49 -6.81 17.16 -4.38
CA LEU A 49 -7.57 18.13 -5.16
C LEU A 49 -8.87 18.60 -4.50
N ASN A 50 -9.62 17.70 -3.85
CA ASN A 50 -10.95 18.04 -3.32
C ASN A 50 -10.89 18.52 -1.87
N LEU A 51 -10.00 17.95 -1.08
CA LEU A 51 -9.91 18.23 0.34
C LEU A 51 -8.77 19.22 0.68
N ASN A 52 -7.86 19.51 -0.25
CA ASN A 52 -6.65 20.34 -0.04
C ASN A 52 -5.88 19.94 1.23
N LEU A 53 -5.98 18.67 1.63
CA LEU A 53 -5.37 18.16 2.84
C LEU A 53 -3.90 17.86 2.60
N ILE A 54 -3.55 17.32 1.43
CA ILE A 54 -2.16 16.94 1.14
C ILE A 54 -1.77 17.57 -0.19
N GLN A 55 -0.89 18.55 -0.18
CA GLN A 55 -0.27 19.09 -1.38
C GLN A 55 1.01 18.33 -1.68
N HIS A 56 1.14 17.86 -2.91
CA HIS A 56 2.38 17.26 -3.38
C HIS A 56 3.34 18.35 -3.84
N SER A 57 4.64 18.11 -3.72
CA SER A 57 5.65 19.07 -4.18
C SER A 57 5.62 19.22 -5.71
N HIS A 58 5.78 20.46 -6.18
CA HIS A 58 5.93 20.78 -7.62
C HIS A 58 7.31 20.45 -8.18
N ASP A 59 8.26 20.07 -7.32
CA ASP A 59 9.56 19.58 -7.77
C ASP A 59 9.40 18.23 -8.48
N THR A 60 9.98 18.11 -9.68
CA THR A 60 9.84 16.90 -10.52
C THR A 60 10.35 15.65 -9.83
N VAL A 61 11.43 15.75 -9.05
CA VAL A 61 12.03 14.61 -8.34
C VAL A 61 11.12 14.16 -7.20
N MET A 62 10.55 15.10 -6.45
CA MET A 62 9.59 14.81 -5.39
C MET A 62 8.29 14.24 -5.95
N PHE A 63 7.81 14.75 -7.09
CA PHE A 63 6.62 14.24 -7.77
C PHE A 63 6.79 12.78 -8.23
N ILE A 64 7.93 12.44 -8.86
CA ILE A 64 8.22 11.05 -9.28
C ILE A 64 8.31 10.14 -8.06
N SER A 65 8.94 10.60 -6.98
CA SER A 65 9.05 9.86 -5.72
C SER A 65 7.67 9.60 -5.09
N PHE A 66 6.79 10.61 -5.12
CA PHE A 66 5.41 10.49 -4.65
C PHE A 66 4.59 9.55 -5.52
N TRP A 67 4.78 9.61 -6.84
CA TRP A 67 4.17 8.69 -7.79
C TRP A 67 4.59 7.23 -7.53
N LEU A 68 5.88 6.97 -7.35
CA LEU A 68 6.43 5.66 -6.96
C LEU A 68 5.82 5.15 -5.66
N HIS A 69 5.71 6.04 -4.68
CA HIS A 69 5.13 5.71 -3.38
C HIS A 69 3.66 5.26 -3.49
N ARG A 70 2.82 6.03 -4.17
CA ARG A 70 1.38 5.74 -4.27
C ARG A 70 1.02 4.65 -5.29
N SER A 71 1.81 4.48 -6.35
CA SER A 71 1.47 3.59 -7.47
C SER A 71 2.19 2.24 -7.41
N ILE A 72 3.31 2.14 -6.68
CA ILE A 72 4.08 0.89 -6.59
C ILE A 72 4.20 0.45 -5.14
N ILE A 73 4.75 1.28 -4.25
CA ILE A 73 5.06 0.87 -2.88
C ILE A 73 3.79 0.47 -2.10
N ILE A 74 2.78 1.33 -2.05
CA ILE A 74 1.54 1.04 -1.30
C ILE A 74 0.78 -0.17 -1.89
N PRO A 75 0.45 -0.22 -3.20
CA PRO A 75 -0.30 -1.34 -3.76
C PRO A 75 0.40 -2.68 -3.59
N LEU A 76 1.73 -2.72 -3.77
CA LEU A 76 2.50 -3.95 -3.67
C LEU A 76 2.63 -4.43 -2.21
N ALA A 77 2.77 -3.49 -1.26
CA ALA A 77 2.71 -3.80 0.17
C ALA A 77 1.34 -4.39 0.59
N LEU A 78 0.23 -3.90 0.02
CA LEU A 78 -1.11 -4.45 0.29
C LEU A 78 -1.26 -5.88 -0.23
N ILE A 79 -0.67 -6.23 -1.36
CA ILE A 79 -0.72 -7.62 -1.88
C ILE A 79 0.17 -8.54 -1.06
N ILE A 80 1.34 -8.09 -0.64
CA ILE A 80 2.20 -8.83 0.30
C ILE A 80 1.41 -9.12 1.58
N PHE A 81 0.74 -8.12 2.14
CA PHE A 81 -0.14 -8.26 3.29
C PHE A 81 -1.21 -9.33 3.06
N VAL A 82 -1.91 -9.27 1.92
CA VAL A 82 -2.95 -10.25 1.58
C VAL A 82 -2.38 -11.68 1.52
N ASN A 83 -1.27 -11.89 0.82
CA ASN A 83 -0.67 -13.23 0.71
C ASN A 83 -0.17 -13.76 2.06
N LEU A 84 0.43 -12.91 2.89
CA LEU A 84 0.86 -13.30 4.24
C LEU A 84 -0.33 -13.73 5.10
N ILE A 85 -1.38 -12.93 5.16
CA ILE A 85 -2.58 -13.23 5.97
C ILE A 85 -3.27 -14.52 5.50
N LEU A 86 -3.28 -14.79 4.19
CA LEU A 86 -3.89 -16.00 3.64
C LEU A 86 -3.12 -17.27 4.02
N ASN A 87 -1.80 -17.19 4.21
CA ASN A 87 -0.98 -18.33 4.62
C ASN A 87 -1.10 -18.67 6.11
N LEU A 88 -1.48 -17.70 6.94
CA LEU A 88 -1.60 -17.88 8.38
C LEU A 88 -2.91 -18.58 8.76
N LYS A 89 -2.82 -19.53 9.70
CA LYS A 89 -3.97 -20.28 10.20
C LYS A 89 -4.52 -19.67 11.48
N SER A 90 -3.64 -19.21 12.38
CA SER A 90 -4.05 -18.66 13.67
C SER A 90 -4.54 -17.21 13.54
N GLY A 91 -5.60 -16.88 14.27
CA GLY A 91 -6.11 -15.50 14.35
C GLY A 91 -5.09 -14.54 14.98
N LEU A 92 -4.32 -14.99 15.97
CA LEU A 92 -3.29 -14.17 16.62
C LEU A 92 -2.14 -13.84 15.66
N GLU A 93 -1.68 -14.82 14.88
CA GLU A 93 -0.63 -14.60 13.86
C GLU A 93 -1.07 -13.56 12.82
N LYS A 94 -2.34 -13.59 12.42
CA LYS A 94 -2.92 -12.61 11.49
C LYS A 94 -2.89 -11.20 12.08
N ILE A 95 -3.27 -11.04 13.34
CA ILE A 95 -3.26 -9.75 14.03
C ILE A 95 -1.82 -9.23 14.11
N ILE A 96 -0.88 -10.05 14.58
CA ILE A 96 0.54 -9.68 14.70
C ILE A 96 1.10 -9.26 13.33
N THR A 97 0.84 -10.05 12.29
CA THR A 97 1.29 -9.75 10.93
C THR A 97 0.68 -8.45 10.41
N THR A 98 -0.60 -8.21 10.67
CA THR A 98 -1.27 -6.95 10.30
C THR A 98 -0.59 -5.76 10.96
N VAL A 99 -0.30 -5.84 12.26
CA VAL A 99 0.38 -4.76 13.00
C VAL A 99 1.78 -4.53 12.47
N ILE A 100 2.54 -5.59 12.18
CA ILE A 100 3.91 -5.48 11.64
C ILE A 100 3.89 -4.81 10.26
N VAL A 101 3.05 -5.28 9.33
CA VAL A 101 2.99 -4.69 7.98
C VAL A 101 2.50 -3.25 8.06
N PHE A 102 1.53 -2.96 8.94
CA PHE A 102 1.05 -1.60 9.16
C PHE A 102 2.18 -0.70 9.61
N LEU A 103 2.97 -1.13 10.59
CA LEU A 103 4.08 -0.35 11.14
C LEU A 103 5.17 -0.09 10.09
N ILE A 104 5.51 -1.10 9.27
CA ILE A 104 6.49 -0.96 8.18
C ILE A 104 6.00 0.07 7.15
N VAL A 105 4.78 -0.06 6.64
CA VAL A 105 4.25 0.87 5.63
C VAL A 105 4.05 2.27 6.22
N TYR A 106 3.64 2.35 7.48
CA TYR A 106 3.51 3.62 8.19
C TYR A 106 4.85 4.33 8.35
N LEU A 107 5.93 3.61 8.67
CA LEU A 107 7.29 4.19 8.70
C LEU A 107 7.70 4.74 7.33
N VAL A 108 7.37 4.05 6.24
CA VAL A 108 7.63 4.57 4.88
C VAL A 108 6.81 5.84 4.61
N ASN A 109 5.55 5.90 5.06
CA ASN A 109 4.73 7.12 4.97
C ASN A 109 5.34 8.26 5.79
N LEU A 110 5.78 8.00 7.03
CA LEU A 110 6.45 8.99 7.88
C LEU A 110 7.71 9.55 7.21
N LEU A 111 8.50 8.69 6.58
CA LEU A 111 9.68 9.09 5.82
C LEU A 111 9.28 9.96 4.61
N ALA A 112 8.20 9.63 3.92
CA ALA A 112 7.67 10.46 2.84
C ALA A 112 7.28 11.87 3.31
N PHE A 113 6.64 11.98 4.48
CA PHE A 113 6.30 13.27 5.09
C PHE A 113 7.54 14.04 5.57
N GLY A 114 8.47 13.37 6.24
CA GLY A 114 9.67 14.01 6.79
C GLY A 114 10.58 14.63 5.73
N ILE A 115 10.55 14.10 4.51
CA ILE A 115 11.31 14.61 3.35
C ILE A 115 10.52 15.67 2.56
N GLY A 116 9.24 15.90 2.91
CA GLY A 116 8.39 16.89 2.25
C GLY A 116 7.79 16.45 0.91
N LEU A 117 7.70 15.13 0.65
CA LEU A 117 6.95 14.65 -0.54
C LEU A 117 5.48 15.08 -0.50
N MET A 118 4.96 15.20 0.71
CA MET A 118 3.58 15.56 1.01
C MET A 118 3.62 16.65 2.09
N THR A 119 3.19 17.85 1.75
CA THR A 119 3.01 18.97 2.69
C THR A 119 1.52 19.19 2.92
N CYS A 120 1.17 19.80 4.05
CA CYS A 120 -0.22 19.80 4.51
C CYS A 120 -0.52 21.10 5.25
N SER A 121 -1.75 21.60 5.08
CA SER A 121 -2.28 22.73 5.85
C SER A 121 -2.90 22.33 7.18
N CYS A 122 -3.00 21.02 7.49
CA CYS A 122 -3.59 20.52 8.74
C CYS A 122 -2.56 20.15 9.83
N PRO A 123 -2.88 20.37 11.12
CA PRO A 123 -1.96 20.13 12.22
C PRO A 123 -1.64 18.65 12.50
N ASN A 124 -2.48 17.69 12.08
CA ASN A 124 -2.37 16.26 12.43
C ASN A 124 -2.17 15.34 11.21
N LEU A 125 -1.24 15.70 10.31
CA LEU A 125 -0.95 14.96 9.08
C LEU A 125 -0.58 13.48 9.31
N TYR A 126 0.25 13.22 10.34
CA TYR A 126 0.67 11.87 10.68
C TYR A 126 -0.52 10.97 11.02
N PHE A 127 -1.48 11.50 11.78
CA PHE A 127 -2.69 10.78 12.15
C PHE A 127 -3.62 10.54 10.94
N ALA A 128 -3.78 11.53 10.06
CA ALA A 128 -4.56 11.37 8.84
C ALA A 128 -3.98 10.27 7.94
N SER A 129 -2.66 10.23 7.80
CA SER A 129 -1.98 9.19 7.01
C SER A 129 -2.14 7.79 7.59
N ALA A 130 -2.14 7.66 8.93
CA ALA A 130 -2.40 6.40 9.62
C ALA A 130 -3.82 5.89 9.34
N ILE A 131 -4.82 6.79 9.35
CA ILE A 131 -6.21 6.45 9.03
C ILE A 131 -6.32 5.96 7.58
N VAL A 132 -5.74 6.70 6.62
CA VAL A 132 -5.75 6.31 5.20
C VAL A 132 -5.16 4.91 5.03
N LEU A 133 -4.01 4.65 5.65
CA LEU A 133 -3.37 3.33 5.59
C LEU A 133 -4.24 2.24 6.24
N ALA A 134 -4.86 2.52 7.38
CA ALA A 134 -5.75 1.57 8.05
C ALA A 134 -6.98 1.23 7.18
N VAL A 135 -7.56 2.23 6.52
CA VAL A 135 -8.67 2.04 5.57
C VAL A 135 -8.24 1.19 4.38
N LEU A 136 -7.06 1.45 3.80
CA LEU A 136 -6.53 0.65 2.69
C LEU A 136 -6.27 -0.81 3.10
N MET A 137 -5.72 -1.04 4.30
CA MET A 137 -5.50 -2.39 4.82
C MET A 137 -6.81 -3.14 5.11
N LEU A 138 -7.80 -2.44 5.65
CA LEU A 138 -9.14 -3.01 5.85
C LEU A 138 -9.77 -3.39 4.51
N LEU A 139 -9.65 -2.52 3.50
CA LEU A 139 -10.13 -2.77 2.15
C LEU A 139 -9.39 -3.94 1.49
N ALA A 140 -8.09 -4.09 1.74
CA ALA A 140 -7.31 -5.24 1.30
C ALA A 140 -7.77 -6.55 1.96
N PHE A 141 -8.12 -6.51 3.25
CA PHE A 141 -8.67 -7.65 3.96
C PHE A 141 -10.07 -8.04 3.44
N LEU A 142 -10.92 -7.07 3.10
CA LEU A 142 -12.24 -7.33 2.53
C LEU A 142 -12.15 -7.92 1.12
N THR A 143 -11.31 -7.35 0.27
CA THR A 143 -11.11 -7.84 -1.11
C THR A 143 -10.53 -9.25 -1.14
N MET A 144 -9.60 -9.58 -0.24
CA MET A 144 -9.14 -10.96 -0.04
C MET A 144 -10.31 -11.91 0.23
N LYS A 145 -11.23 -11.56 1.13
CA LYS A 145 -12.41 -12.40 1.43
C LYS A 145 -13.35 -12.55 0.22
N LEU A 146 -13.40 -11.57 -0.67
CA LEU A 146 -14.18 -11.67 -1.91
C LEU A 146 -13.51 -12.59 -2.92
N VAL A 147 -12.20 -12.40 -3.16
CA VAL A 147 -11.42 -13.21 -4.11
C VAL A 147 -11.42 -14.68 -3.71
N THR A 148 -11.16 -14.99 -2.43
CA THR A 148 -11.17 -16.37 -1.91
C THR A 148 -12.55 -17.03 -1.87
N LYS A 149 -13.63 -16.26 -2.01
CA LYS A 149 -15.00 -16.80 -2.10
C LYS A 149 -15.43 -17.07 -3.54
N LEU A 150 -14.69 -16.62 -4.52
CA LEU A 150 -14.95 -16.98 -5.91
C LEU A 150 -14.66 -18.49 -6.02
N PRO A 151 -15.65 -19.30 -6.45
CA PRO A 151 -15.39 -20.71 -6.67
C PRO A 151 -14.27 -20.79 -7.71
N GLU A 152 -13.17 -21.48 -7.35
CA GLU A 152 -12.11 -21.82 -8.29
C GLU A 152 -12.78 -22.37 -9.55
N GLY A 153 -12.72 -21.60 -10.63
CA GLY A 153 -13.04 -22.11 -11.94
C GLY A 153 -12.05 -23.23 -12.17
N ARG A 154 -12.49 -24.49 -11.98
CA ARG A 154 -11.72 -25.69 -12.26
C ARG A 154 -11.14 -25.55 -13.67
N SER A 155 -9.87 -25.17 -13.77
CA SER A 155 -9.05 -25.49 -14.93
C SER A 155 -8.48 -26.87 -14.66
N SER A 156 -9.29 -27.87 -15.07
CA SER A 156 -8.83 -29.23 -15.33
C SER A 156 -7.86 -29.25 -16.49
#